data_AF-K2G4W8-F1
#
_entry.id   AF-K2G4W8-F1
#
_cell.length_a   1.000
_cell.length_b   1.000
_cell.length_c   1.000
_cell.angle_alpha   90.00
_cell.angle_beta   90.00
_cell.angle_gamma   90.00
#
_symmetry.space_group_name_H-M   'P 1'
#
loop_
_entity.id
_entity.type
_entity.pdbx_description
1 polymer ?
#
loop_
_entity_poly.entity_id
_entity_poly.type
_entity_poly.pdbx_seq_one_letter_code
_entity_poly.pdbx_strand_id
1 'polypeptide(L)'
;MIDEIIIKNRLHIFIFYNFFIMNMRKHTTKGFTLVELIVVIVILAILATIAFLSFSSQSASARDSKRKTDLSNIASKVNIGAANGSALTSFVSGTSSKVTNVVLAGTWSPASYEAGEINFSQLGVNAEDFKDPFTKTSYKMGATSLVGWAFQLASRLENDDNGNTTTSGAFLVGNFSARAASTTASGTSDSTTTAGTVTLTSNIGLFKTWDYVQADSAAICKVDSVSADMAKIKLSGCTANLSSSVANYHVALSESDGLIVSKENTNSWVVAGGGTTPY
;
A
#
# COMPACT_ATOMS: atom_id res chain seq x y z
N MET A 1 19.62 -46.67 -32.89
CA MET A 1 19.98 -47.41 -31.66
C MET A 1 19.24 -46.90 -30.42
N ILE A 2 18.95 -45.60 -30.31
CA ILE A 2 18.20 -45.02 -29.15
C ILE A 2 16.67 -45.23 -29.28
N ASP A 3 16.13 -45.21 -30.50
CA ASP A 3 14.68 -45.41 -30.73
C ASP A 3 14.18 -46.83 -30.42
N GLU A 4 15.04 -47.84 -30.57
CA GLU A 4 14.68 -49.25 -30.32
C GLU A 4 14.59 -49.56 -28.81
N ILE A 5 15.29 -48.79 -27.97
CA ILE A 5 15.29 -48.92 -26.50
C ILE A 5 14.02 -48.29 -25.90
N ILE A 6 13.53 -47.20 -26.47
CA ILE A 6 12.32 -46.50 -26.00
C ILE A 6 11.06 -47.36 -26.25
N ILE A 7 11.00 -48.07 -27.38
CA ILE A 7 9.87 -48.96 -27.71
C ILE A 7 9.86 -50.22 -26.82
N LYS A 8 11.02 -50.83 -26.54
CA LYS A 8 11.12 -51.98 -25.61
C LYS A 8 10.72 -51.64 -24.18
N ASN A 9 10.97 -50.41 -23.71
CA ASN A 9 10.64 -49.99 -22.35
C ASN A 9 9.15 -49.60 -22.19
N ARG A 10 8.49 -49.12 -23.26
CA ARG A 10 7.03 -48.91 -23.27
C ARG A 10 6.22 -50.21 -23.36
N LEU A 11 6.76 -51.26 -23.99
CA LEU A 11 6.07 -52.54 -24.13
C LEU A 11 5.99 -53.31 -22.79
N HIS A 12 7.05 -53.29 -21.99
CA HIS A 12 7.04 -53.94 -20.67
C HIS A 12 6.08 -53.28 -19.68
N ILE A 13 6.00 -51.94 -19.68
CA ILE A 13 5.06 -51.19 -18.84
C ILE A 13 3.61 -51.47 -19.23
N PHE A 14 3.32 -51.58 -20.54
CA PHE A 14 1.96 -51.84 -21.03
C PHE A 14 1.50 -53.29 -20.78
N ILE A 15 2.43 -54.26 -20.85
CA ILE A 15 2.17 -55.68 -20.57
C ILE A 15 1.98 -55.91 -19.05
N PHE A 16 2.76 -55.25 -18.19
CA PHE A 16 2.58 -55.35 -16.73
C PHE A 16 1.23 -54.77 -16.27
N TYR A 17 0.80 -53.65 -16.86
CA TYR A 17 -0.47 -53.02 -16.49
C TYR A 17 -1.68 -53.86 -16.92
N ASN A 18 -1.62 -54.52 -18.09
CA ASN A 18 -2.70 -55.40 -18.57
C ASN A 18 -2.73 -56.76 -17.86
N PHE A 19 -1.57 -57.31 -17.48
CA PHE A 19 -1.51 -58.56 -16.71
C PHE A 19 -2.11 -58.42 -15.30
N PHE A 20 -1.99 -57.23 -14.69
CA PHE A 20 -2.60 -56.95 -13.40
C PHE A 20 -4.14 -56.82 -13.46
N ILE A 21 -4.71 -56.38 -14.60
CA ILE A 21 -6.16 -56.16 -14.74
C ILE A 21 -6.92 -57.43 -15.17
N MET A 22 -6.28 -58.39 -15.87
CA MET A 22 -6.98 -59.50 -16.50
C MET A 22 -7.15 -60.78 -15.66
N ASN A 23 -7.03 -60.68 -14.33
CA ASN A 23 -7.32 -61.79 -13.41
C ASN A 23 -8.46 -61.47 -12.43
N MET A 24 -9.58 -60.99 -12.96
CA MET A 24 -10.84 -60.79 -12.22
C MET A 24 -11.93 -61.67 -12.81
N ARG A 25 -11.83 -62.99 -12.59
CA ARG A 25 -12.96 -63.89 -12.79
C ARG A 25 -12.93 -65.13 -11.90
N LYS A 26 -12.90 -64.93 -10.58
CA LYS A 26 -13.50 -65.86 -9.60
C LYS A 26 -14.05 -65.05 -8.43
N HIS A 27 -15.32 -65.25 -8.11
CA HIS A 27 -15.95 -64.75 -6.90
C HIS A 27 -15.26 -65.38 -5.69
N THR A 28 -14.30 -64.66 -5.13
CA THR A 28 -13.83 -64.83 -3.75
C THR A 28 -13.85 -63.43 -3.17
N THR A 29 -14.68 -63.19 -2.16
CA THR A 29 -14.65 -61.95 -1.37
C THR A 29 -13.30 -61.89 -0.64
N LYS A 30 -12.27 -61.41 -1.33
CA LYS A 30 -10.96 -61.16 -0.76
C LYS A 30 -11.06 -59.85 0.03
N GLY A 31 -11.07 -59.96 1.35
CA GLY A 31 -10.90 -58.80 2.22
C GLY A 31 -9.52 -58.18 2.00
N PHE A 32 -9.43 -56.87 2.15
CA PHE A 32 -8.15 -56.14 2.16
C PHE A 32 -7.19 -56.80 3.14
N THR A 33 -5.94 -57.03 2.73
CA THR A 33 -4.90 -57.47 3.67
C THR A 33 -4.56 -56.31 4.61
N LEU A 34 -4.22 -56.62 5.87
CA LEU A 34 -3.73 -55.60 6.82
C LEU A 34 -2.52 -54.84 6.25
N VAL A 35 -1.66 -55.55 5.52
CA VAL A 35 -0.47 -54.96 4.89
C VAL A 35 -0.84 -53.95 3.80
N GLU A 36 -1.80 -54.25 2.93
CA GLU A 36 -2.27 -53.31 1.90
C GLU A 36 -2.82 -52.02 2.50
N LEU A 37 -3.62 -52.12 3.57
CA LEU A 37 -4.16 -50.96 4.25
C LEU A 37 -3.04 -50.12 4.89
N ILE A 38 -2.06 -50.78 5.53
CA ILE A 38 -0.95 -50.10 6.20
C ILE A 38 -0.05 -49.36 5.21
N VAL A 39 0.25 -49.95 4.05
CA VAL A 39 1.09 -49.28 3.03
C VAL A 39 0.38 -48.02 2.49
N VAL A 40 -0.93 -48.08 2.28
CA VAL A 40 -1.70 -46.94 1.76
C VAL A 40 -1.70 -45.77 2.74
N ILE A 41 -1.97 -46.01 4.04
CA ILE A 41 -1.97 -44.93 5.03
C ILE A 41 -0.57 -44.33 5.23
N VAL A 42 0.50 -45.14 5.09
CA VAL A 42 1.89 -44.64 5.15
C VAL A 42 2.17 -43.70 3.97
N ILE A 43 1.79 -44.07 2.75
CA ILE A 43 1.97 -43.20 1.57
C ILE A 43 1.13 -41.93 1.71
N LEU A 44 -0.13 -42.03 2.15
CA LEU A 44 -0.99 -40.86 2.39
C LEU A 44 -0.42 -39.94 3.46
N ALA A 45 0.17 -40.47 4.53
CA ALA A 45 0.82 -39.67 5.56
C ALA A 45 2.01 -38.88 5.01
N ILE A 46 2.85 -39.49 4.18
CA ILE A 46 4.00 -38.81 3.55
C ILE A 46 3.54 -37.73 2.57
N LEU A 47 2.54 -38.02 1.73
CA LEU A 47 2.02 -37.03 0.78
C LEU A 47 1.32 -35.86 1.49
N ALA A 48 0.59 -36.14 2.57
CA ALA A 48 -0.11 -35.12 3.34
C ALA A 48 0.86 -34.12 4.01
N THR A 49 2.00 -34.58 4.54
CA THR A 49 2.96 -33.67 5.19
C THR A 49 3.59 -32.70 4.19
N ILE A 50 4.01 -33.17 3.01
CA ILE A 50 4.58 -32.31 1.95
C ILE A 50 3.51 -31.35 1.41
N ALA A 51 2.29 -31.84 1.17
CA ALA A 51 1.18 -31.03 0.70
C ALA A 51 0.82 -29.91 1.70
N PHE A 52 0.84 -30.21 3.01
CA PHE A 52 0.53 -29.24 4.06
C PHE A 52 1.51 -28.07 4.09
N LEU A 53 2.82 -28.34 4.00
CA LEU A 53 3.85 -27.31 3.97
C LEU A 53 3.69 -26.38 2.75
N SER A 54 3.42 -26.95 1.58
CA SER A 54 3.18 -26.18 0.34
C SER A 54 1.88 -25.37 0.40
N PHE A 55 0.80 -25.95 0.95
CA PHE A 55 -0.50 -25.27 1.04
C PHE A 55 -0.46 -24.05 1.98
N SER A 56 0.33 -24.11 3.06
CA SER A 56 0.45 -23.01 4.04
C SER A 56 1.01 -21.73 3.40
N SER A 57 2.12 -21.82 2.65
CA SER A 57 2.73 -20.64 2.01
C SER A 57 1.86 -20.08 0.88
N GLN A 58 1.26 -20.95 0.06
CA GLN A 58 0.37 -20.54 -1.03
C GLN A 58 -0.89 -19.84 -0.52
N SER A 59 -1.41 -20.28 0.64
CA SER A 59 -2.55 -19.63 1.29
C SER A 59 -2.23 -18.21 1.74
N ALA A 60 -1.03 -17.95 2.28
CA ALA A 60 -0.60 -16.60 2.66
C ALA A 60 -0.47 -15.69 1.42
N SER A 61 0.16 -16.17 0.35
CA SER A 61 0.28 -15.41 -0.92
C SER A 61 -1.07 -15.07 -1.56
N ALA A 62 -2.05 -15.98 -1.47
CA ALA A 62 -3.41 -15.71 -1.93
C ALA A 62 -4.12 -14.63 -1.08
N ARG A 63 -3.90 -14.64 0.24
CA ARG A 63 -4.41 -13.60 1.15
C ARG A 63 -3.77 -12.24 0.88
N ASP A 64 -2.47 -12.19 0.65
CA ASP A 64 -1.77 -10.94 0.30
C ASP A 64 -2.24 -10.39 -1.05
N SER A 65 -2.49 -11.27 -2.03
CA SER A 65 -3.09 -10.86 -3.30
C SER A 65 -4.48 -10.25 -3.12
N LYS A 66 -5.31 -10.80 -2.21
CA LYS A 66 -6.60 -10.22 -1.83
C LYS A 66 -6.43 -8.85 -1.17
N ARG A 67 -5.50 -8.68 -0.22
CA ARG A 67 -5.20 -7.39 0.43
C ARG A 67 -4.79 -6.31 -0.57
N LYS A 68 -3.84 -6.64 -1.46
CA LYS A 68 -3.37 -5.74 -2.52
C LYS A 68 -4.52 -5.31 -3.45
N THR A 69 -5.37 -6.26 -3.84
CA THR A 69 -6.56 -6.01 -4.68
C THR A 69 -7.59 -5.14 -3.96
N ASP A 70 -7.85 -5.41 -2.68
CA ASP A 70 -8.80 -4.66 -1.87
C ASP A 70 -8.38 -3.21 -1.71
N LEU A 71 -7.12 -2.95 -1.34
CA LEU A 71 -6.62 -1.58 -1.21
C LEU A 71 -6.70 -0.81 -2.53
N SER A 72 -6.40 -1.47 -3.65
CA SER A 72 -6.53 -0.85 -4.98
C SER A 72 -7.99 -0.49 -5.30
N ASN A 73 -8.92 -1.40 -5.03
CA ASN A 73 -10.35 -1.18 -5.22
C ASN A 73 -10.87 -0.05 -4.31
N ILE A 74 -10.46 -0.03 -3.04
CA ILE A 74 -10.80 1.04 -2.09
C ILE A 74 -10.23 2.37 -2.60
N ALA A 75 -8.96 2.43 -2.99
CA ALA A 75 -8.34 3.65 -3.50
C ALA A 75 -9.09 4.20 -4.73
N SER A 76 -9.51 3.32 -5.65
CA SER A 76 -10.35 3.71 -6.78
C SER A 76 -11.68 4.33 -6.33
N LYS A 77 -12.36 3.72 -5.34
CA LYS A 77 -13.61 4.26 -4.78
C LYS A 77 -13.41 5.59 -4.05
N VAL A 78 -12.32 5.76 -3.31
CA VAL A 78 -11.95 7.05 -2.67
C VAL A 78 -11.78 8.12 -3.73
N ASN A 79 -11.02 7.84 -4.79
CA ASN A 79 -10.80 8.79 -5.89
C ASN A 79 -12.11 9.19 -6.59
N ILE A 80 -12.99 8.22 -6.88
CA ILE A 80 -14.31 8.48 -7.45
C ILE A 80 -15.16 9.34 -6.51
N GLY A 81 -15.18 9.01 -5.21
CA GLY A 81 -15.95 9.76 -4.22
C GLY A 81 -15.44 11.19 -4.03
N ALA A 82 -14.12 11.39 -4.07
CA ALA A 82 -13.49 12.71 -4.03
C ALA A 82 -13.82 13.53 -5.29
N ALA A 83 -13.79 12.91 -6.47
CA ALA A 83 -14.19 13.55 -7.72
C ALA A 83 -15.68 13.97 -7.72
N ASN A 84 -16.53 13.24 -6.99
CA ASN A 84 -17.94 13.57 -6.78
C ASN A 84 -18.17 14.60 -5.65
N GLY A 85 -17.11 15.18 -5.08
CA GLY A 85 -17.19 16.28 -4.09
C GLY A 85 -17.15 15.85 -2.63
N SER A 86 -16.94 14.57 -2.32
CA SER A 86 -16.73 14.15 -0.91
C SER A 86 -15.35 14.58 -0.42
N ALA A 87 -15.28 15.12 0.81
CA ALA A 87 -13.99 15.41 1.44
C ALA A 87 -13.22 14.11 1.72
N LEU A 88 -11.91 14.06 1.45
CA LEU A 88 -11.12 12.85 1.68
C LEU A 88 -11.15 12.35 3.12
N THR A 89 -11.17 13.28 4.08
CA THR A 89 -11.25 12.97 5.52
C THR A 89 -12.56 12.29 5.91
N SER A 90 -13.64 12.44 5.13
CA SER A 90 -14.93 11.77 5.40
C SER A 90 -14.90 10.27 5.13
N PHE A 91 -13.94 9.79 4.33
CA PHE A 91 -13.71 8.37 4.09
C PHE A 91 -12.96 7.69 5.24
N VAL A 92 -12.52 8.44 6.24
CA VAL A 92 -11.93 7.93 7.46
C VAL A 92 -13.00 7.89 8.54
N SER A 93 -13.02 6.81 9.31
CA SER A 93 -13.89 6.58 10.45
C SER A 93 -13.06 6.28 11.70
N GLY A 94 -13.49 6.85 12.83
CA GLY A 94 -12.71 6.82 14.06
C GLY A 94 -11.41 7.63 13.97
N THR A 95 -10.67 7.65 15.07
CA THR A 95 -9.40 8.41 15.21
C THR A 95 -8.23 7.50 15.57
N SER A 96 -8.36 6.20 15.35
CA SER A 96 -7.31 5.21 15.59
C SER A 96 -6.17 5.42 14.61
N SER A 97 -4.92 5.17 15.01
CA SER A 97 -3.77 5.27 14.11
C SER A 97 -3.43 6.69 13.59
N LYS A 98 -3.92 7.75 14.25
CA LYS A 98 -3.43 9.12 14.06
C LYS A 98 -1.97 9.25 14.49
N VAL A 99 -1.22 10.03 13.71
CA VAL A 99 0.16 10.35 14.05
C VAL A 99 0.18 11.60 14.91
N THR A 100 0.86 11.52 16.05
CA THR A 100 1.10 12.67 16.92
C THR A 100 2.13 13.58 16.25
N ASN A 101 1.88 14.88 16.28
CA ASN A 101 2.73 15.90 15.65
C ASN A 101 2.95 15.80 14.14
N VAL A 102 1.90 15.43 13.39
CA VAL A 102 1.96 15.41 11.93
C VAL A 102 2.34 16.79 11.35
N VAL A 103 3.29 16.78 10.42
CA VAL A 103 3.69 17.95 9.63
C VAL A 103 3.19 17.77 8.21
N LEU A 104 2.37 18.71 7.75
CA LEU A 104 1.75 18.70 6.43
C LEU A 104 1.77 20.12 5.87
N ALA A 105 1.94 20.26 4.56
CA ALA A 105 1.96 21.55 3.88
C ALA A 105 3.00 22.52 4.49
N GLY A 106 4.14 22.00 4.93
CA GLY A 106 5.22 22.79 5.53
C GLY A 106 4.95 23.33 6.94
N THR A 107 3.89 22.87 7.63
CA THR A 107 3.56 23.33 8.99
C THR A 107 2.99 22.19 9.86
N TRP A 108 2.98 22.39 11.17
CA TRP A 108 2.26 21.50 12.09
C TRP A 108 0.75 21.70 11.91
N SER A 109 0.04 20.67 11.45
CA SER A 109 -1.37 20.81 11.07
C SER A 109 -2.24 19.61 11.47
N PRO A 110 -2.54 19.44 12.78
CA PRO A 110 -3.35 18.32 13.26
C PRO A 110 -4.83 18.39 12.87
N ALA A 111 -5.37 19.58 12.55
CA ALA A 111 -6.81 19.78 12.34
C ALA A 111 -7.31 19.43 10.92
N SER A 112 -6.40 19.33 9.95
CA SER A 112 -6.73 19.13 8.52
C SER A 112 -6.54 17.68 8.07
N TYR A 113 -6.37 16.77 9.02
CA TYR A 113 -5.95 15.38 8.79
C TYR A 113 -6.70 14.43 9.70
N GLU A 114 -7.16 13.32 9.13
CA GLU A 114 -7.78 12.21 9.83
C GLU A 114 -7.09 10.89 9.49
N ALA A 115 -6.95 10.01 10.48
CA ALA A 115 -6.52 8.63 10.27
C ALA A 115 -7.29 7.69 11.19
N GLY A 116 -7.54 6.49 10.69
CA GLY A 116 -8.54 5.59 11.25
C GLY A 116 -8.81 4.38 10.39
N GLU A 117 -10.01 3.84 10.58
CA GLU A 117 -10.59 2.80 9.74
C GLU A 117 -11.29 3.42 8.55
N ILE A 118 -11.57 2.62 7.54
CA ILE A 118 -12.28 3.11 6.35
C ILE A 118 -13.77 3.24 6.64
N ASN A 119 -14.34 4.41 6.31
CA ASN A 119 -15.77 4.65 6.33
C ASN A 119 -16.44 4.05 5.09
N PHE A 120 -16.75 2.75 5.16
CA PHE A 120 -17.38 2.04 4.04
C PHE A 120 -18.80 2.54 3.71
N SER A 121 -19.51 3.11 4.68
CA SER A 121 -20.81 3.76 4.43
C SER A 121 -20.66 4.96 3.50
N GLN A 122 -19.62 5.79 3.70
CA GLN A 122 -19.32 6.92 2.83
C GLN A 122 -18.84 6.48 1.45
N LEU A 123 -18.13 5.34 1.36
CA LEU A 123 -17.73 4.75 0.08
C LEU A 123 -18.87 4.06 -0.69
N GLY A 124 -20.02 3.81 -0.03
CA GLY A 124 -21.15 3.11 -0.65
C GLY A 124 -20.84 1.65 -0.99
N VAL A 125 -20.01 0.99 -0.20
CA VAL A 125 -19.66 -0.43 -0.37
C VAL A 125 -19.88 -1.20 0.92
N ASN A 126 -20.08 -2.52 0.82
CA ASN A 126 -20.24 -3.35 1.99
C ASN A 126 -18.89 -3.55 2.69
N ALA A 127 -18.82 -3.23 3.99
CA ALA A 127 -17.61 -3.40 4.79
C ALA A 127 -17.14 -4.86 4.85
N GLU A 128 -18.06 -5.83 4.76
CA GLU A 128 -17.74 -7.26 4.82
C GLU A 128 -16.90 -7.74 3.62
N ASP A 129 -16.99 -7.06 2.47
CA ASP A 129 -16.24 -7.42 1.26
C ASP A 129 -14.75 -7.03 1.36
N PHE A 130 -14.44 -6.08 2.26
CA PHE A 130 -13.16 -5.38 2.37
C PHE A 130 -12.52 -5.53 3.76
N LYS A 131 -12.48 -6.75 4.27
CA LYS A 131 -11.77 -7.09 5.51
C LYS A 131 -10.50 -7.88 5.21
N ASP A 132 -9.52 -7.72 6.10
CA ASP A 132 -8.33 -8.55 6.08
C ASP A 132 -8.72 -10.05 6.13
N PRO A 133 -8.24 -10.88 5.19
CA PRO A 133 -8.68 -12.26 5.08
C PRO A 133 -8.23 -13.14 6.25
N PHE A 134 -7.23 -12.72 7.04
CA PHE A 134 -6.73 -13.41 8.22
C PHE A 134 -7.33 -12.83 9.51
N THR A 135 -7.12 -11.55 9.78
CA THR A 135 -7.53 -10.92 11.06
C THR A 135 -9.00 -10.51 11.08
N LYS A 136 -9.68 -10.45 9.92
CA LYS A 136 -11.06 -9.99 9.75
C LYS A 136 -11.30 -8.54 10.19
N THR A 137 -10.25 -7.75 10.32
CA THR A 137 -10.32 -6.33 10.67
C THR A 137 -10.35 -5.45 9.42
N SER A 138 -10.85 -4.23 9.54
CA SER A 138 -10.77 -3.21 8.48
C SER A 138 -9.32 -2.74 8.26
N TYR A 139 -9.02 -2.41 7.01
CA TYR A 139 -7.75 -1.75 6.65
C TYR A 139 -7.69 -0.32 7.23
N LYS A 140 -6.48 0.24 7.32
CA LYS A 140 -6.27 1.59 7.85
C LYS A 140 -6.15 2.61 6.72
N MET A 141 -6.64 3.81 7.00
CA MET A 141 -6.62 4.94 6.09
C MET A 141 -6.19 6.19 6.82
N GLY A 142 -5.37 7.00 6.17
CA GLY A 142 -5.09 8.38 6.52
C GLY A 142 -5.46 9.31 5.37
N ALA A 143 -6.02 10.47 5.65
CA ALA A 143 -6.46 11.44 4.67
C ALA A 143 -6.24 12.86 5.17
N THR A 144 -5.87 13.76 4.27
CA THR A 144 -5.68 15.18 4.57
C THR A 144 -6.31 16.06 3.50
N SER A 145 -6.84 17.21 3.92
CA SER A 145 -7.29 18.26 3.00
C SER A 145 -6.16 19.15 2.49
N LEU A 146 -4.95 18.94 3.01
CA LEU A 146 -3.72 19.62 2.58
C LEU A 146 -2.97 18.80 1.54
N VAL A 147 -1.81 19.28 1.10
CA VAL A 147 -0.90 18.55 0.20
C VAL A 147 -1.61 18.13 -1.10
N GLY A 148 -2.53 18.97 -1.59
CA GLY A 148 -3.31 18.72 -2.79
C GLY A 148 -4.40 17.65 -2.63
N TRP A 149 -4.99 17.52 -1.43
CA TRP A 149 -5.94 16.47 -1.07
C TRP A 149 -5.32 15.08 -1.25
N ALA A 150 -4.65 14.63 -0.21
CA ALA A 150 -3.91 13.38 -0.22
C ALA A 150 -4.49 12.35 0.75
N PHE A 151 -4.37 11.07 0.38
CA PHE A 151 -4.69 9.95 1.25
C PHE A 151 -3.67 8.82 1.10
N GLN A 152 -3.67 7.94 2.09
CA GLN A 152 -2.88 6.73 2.16
C GLN A 152 -3.72 5.62 2.80
N LEU A 153 -3.62 4.43 2.24
CA LEU A 153 -4.22 3.19 2.75
C LEU A 153 -3.09 2.24 3.09
N ALA A 154 -3.25 1.48 4.17
CA ALA A 154 -2.26 0.51 4.60
C ALA A 154 -2.88 -0.86 4.90
N SER A 155 -2.15 -1.91 4.52
CA SER A 155 -2.38 -3.29 4.94
C SER A 155 -1.08 -3.96 5.35
N ARG A 156 -1.14 -4.88 6.31
CA ARG A 156 -0.03 -5.79 6.63
C ARG A 156 0.00 -6.92 5.62
N LEU A 157 1.13 -7.14 4.97
CA LEU A 157 1.33 -8.40 4.23
C LEU A 157 1.78 -9.50 5.18
N GLU A 158 1.44 -10.74 4.87
CA GLU A 158 1.88 -11.93 5.63
C GLU A 158 3.21 -12.47 5.13
N ASN A 159 3.48 -12.30 3.85
CA ASN A 159 4.76 -12.55 3.23
C ASN A 159 5.30 -11.19 2.73
N ASP A 160 6.60 -10.93 2.91
CA ASP A 160 7.24 -9.95 2.04
C ASP A 160 7.33 -10.51 0.60
N ASP A 161 7.68 -9.66 -0.37
CA ASP A 161 7.74 -10.04 -1.80
C ASP A 161 8.79 -11.15 -2.09
N ASN A 162 9.51 -11.62 -1.05
CA ASN A 162 10.51 -12.69 -1.08
C ASN A 162 10.06 -13.98 -0.33
N GLY A 163 8.83 -14.03 0.20
CA GLY A 163 8.31 -15.22 0.91
C GLY A 163 8.79 -15.38 2.35
N ASN A 164 9.40 -14.34 2.93
CA ASN A 164 9.82 -14.27 4.32
C ASN A 164 8.73 -13.62 5.19
N THR A 165 8.33 -14.35 6.23
CA THR A 165 7.24 -14.00 7.15
C THR A 165 7.70 -13.17 8.35
N THR A 166 9.01 -13.00 8.52
CA THR A 166 9.64 -12.27 9.63
C THR A 166 9.91 -10.80 9.33
N THR A 167 9.74 -10.36 8.09
CA THR A 167 9.98 -8.97 7.61
C THR A 167 8.82 -8.41 6.81
N SER A 168 7.63 -9.03 6.92
CA SER A 168 6.46 -8.65 6.14
C SER A 168 6.00 -7.24 6.49
N GLY A 169 6.44 -6.30 5.66
CA GLY A 169 6.20 -4.87 5.82
C GLY A 169 4.80 -4.45 5.41
N ALA A 170 4.52 -3.16 5.54
CA ALA A 170 3.27 -2.60 5.09
C ALA A 170 3.21 -2.49 3.57
N PHE A 171 2.05 -2.81 3.00
CA PHE A 171 1.69 -2.43 1.64
C PHE A 171 0.85 -1.16 1.68
N LEU A 172 1.29 -0.14 0.95
CA LEU A 172 0.69 1.19 0.92
C LEU A 172 0.08 1.48 -0.45
N VAL A 173 -1.10 2.10 -0.46
CA VAL A 173 -1.77 2.60 -1.68
C VAL A 173 -2.31 4.00 -1.41
N GLY A 174 -2.18 4.93 -2.36
CA GLY A 174 -2.70 6.28 -2.22
C GLY A 174 -1.91 7.28 -3.06
N ASN A 175 -2.23 8.56 -2.90
CA ASN A 175 -1.58 9.66 -3.60
C ASN A 175 -0.73 10.54 -2.68
N PHE A 176 -0.66 10.24 -1.38
CA PHE A 176 0.22 10.94 -0.46
C PHE A 176 1.70 10.67 -0.76
N SER A 177 2.48 11.74 -0.87
CA SER A 177 3.92 11.71 -1.01
C SER A 177 4.50 12.87 -0.20
N ALA A 178 5.28 12.55 0.82
CA ALA A 178 5.88 13.55 1.69
C ALA A 178 6.94 14.37 0.95
N ARG A 179 6.94 15.69 1.16
CA ARG A 179 7.95 16.60 0.63
C ARG A 179 8.93 17.01 1.70
N ALA A 180 10.22 16.93 1.39
CA ALA A 180 11.30 17.36 2.27
C ALA A 180 11.59 18.85 2.11
N ALA A 181 11.94 19.54 3.20
CA ALA A 181 12.41 20.93 3.16
C ALA A 181 13.71 21.11 2.35
N SER A 182 14.45 20.02 2.09
CA SER A 182 15.62 20.03 1.20
C SER A 182 15.26 20.04 -0.30
N THR A 183 14.01 19.75 -0.65
CA THR A 183 13.55 19.77 -2.05
C THR A 183 13.16 21.20 -2.42
N THR A 184 13.95 21.83 -3.27
CA THR A 184 13.78 23.23 -3.66
C THR A 184 13.15 23.37 -5.03
N ALA A 185 12.37 24.43 -5.23
CA ALA A 185 11.99 24.95 -6.54
C ALA A 185 12.51 26.38 -6.63
N SER A 186 13.05 26.76 -7.79
CA SER A 186 13.54 28.11 -8.04
C SER A 186 12.53 28.93 -8.82
N GLY A 187 12.49 30.23 -8.56
CA GLY A 187 11.59 31.14 -9.25
C GLY A 187 11.82 32.60 -8.90
N THR A 188 11.06 33.47 -9.54
CA THR A 188 11.15 34.92 -9.38
C THR A 188 9.79 35.48 -8.96
N SER A 189 9.76 36.38 -7.97
CA SER A 189 8.54 37.10 -7.60
C SER A 189 8.31 38.32 -8.48
N ASP A 190 7.05 38.61 -8.78
CA ASP A 190 6.60 39.87 -9.41
C ASP A 190 6.59 41.08 -8.45
N SER A 191 6.92 40.86 -7.18
CA SER A 191 6.76 41.82 -6.08
C SER A 191 7.92 41.70 -5.10
N THR A 192 8.32 42.82 -4.49
CA THR A 192 9.32 42.89 -3.41
C THR A 192 8.69 43.20 -2.06
N THR A 193 7.40 42.93 -1.93
CA THR A 193 6.63 43.14 -0.68
C THR A 193 6.35 41.79 0.01
N THR A 194 5.51 41.78 1.04
CA THR A 194 5.12 40.57 1.79
C THR A 194 4.02 39.73 1.12
N ALA A 195 3.71 40.01 -0.15
CA ALA A 195 2.80 39.23 -0.98
C ALA A 195 3.15 39.42 -2.48
N GLY A 196 2.90 38.40 -3.29
CA GLY A 196 3.20 38.44 -4.72
C GLY A 196 3.00 37.10 -5.41
N THR A 197 3.13 37.10 -6.73
CA THR A 197 3.13 35.89 -7.56
C THR A 197 4.56 35.48 -7.84
N VAL A 198 4.93 34.25 -7.51
CA VAL A 198 6.21 33.67 -7.90
C VAL A 198 6.02 32.82 -9.14
N THR A 199 6.81 33.08 -10.18
CA THR A 199 6.91 32.22 -11.37
C THR A 199 8.08 31.27 -11.19
N LEU A 200 7.78 29.99 -11.07
CA LEU A 200 8.75 28.91 -10.90
C LEU A 200 9.39 28.54 -12.25
N THR A 201 10.68 28.27 -12.23
CA THR A 201 11.48 27.86 -13.38
C THR A 201 12.11 26.48 -13.20
N SER A 202 12.05 25.90 -11.99
CA SER A 202 12.44 24.53 -11.71
C SER A 202 11.46 23.86 -10.75
N ASN A 203 11.42 22.52 -10.75
CA ASN A 203 10.54 21.69 -9.91
C ASN A 203 9.09 22.21 -9.86
N ILE A 204 8.57 22.56 -11.05
CA ILE A 204 7.21 23.01 -11.28
C ILE A 204 6.23 21.95 -10.73
N GLY A 205 5.22 22.40 -9.98
CA GLY A 205 4.24 21.53 -9.33
C GLY A 205 4.63 21.01 -7.94
N LEU A 206 5.80 21.39 -7.40
CA LEU A 206 6.21 21.05 -6.04
C LEU A 206 5.24 21.56 -4.97
N PHE A 207 4.75 22.80 -5.13
CA PHE A 207 3.87 23.45 -4.15
C PHE A 207 2.40 23.28 -4.50
N LYS A 208 1.58 23.21 -3.47
CA LYS A 208 0.13 23.08 -3.49
C LYS A 208 -0.50 24.26 -2.73
N THR A 209 -1.77 24.51 -2.98
CA THR A 209 -2.54 25.49 -2.21
C THR A 209 -2.50 25.13 -0.73
N TRP A 210 -2.42 26.15 0.13
CA TRP A 210 -2.27 26.07 1.59
C TRP A 210 -0.88 25.67 2.11
N ASP A 211 0.11 25.46 1.24
CA ASP A 211 1.49 25.24 1.66
C ASP A 211 2.10 26.47 2.34
N TYR A 212 2.90 26.20 3.37
CA TYR A 212 3.84 27.14 3.94
C TYR A 212 5.21 26.90 3.30
N VAL A 213 5.68 27.89 2.54
CA VAL A 213 6.93 27.85 1.81
C VAL A 213 7.93 28.83 2.40
N GLN A 214 9.18 28.43 2.49
CA GLN A 214 10.28 29.29 2.89
C GLN A 214 11.11 29.66 1.66
N ALA A 215 11.41 30.95 1.52
CA ALA A 215 12.34 31.48 0.52
C ALA A 215 13.75 31.67 1.11
N ASP A 216 14.78 31.76 0.26
CA ASP A 216 16.18 32.00 0.65
C ASP A 216 16.40 33.20 1.58
N SER A 217 15.49 34.20 1.58
CA SER A 217 15.51 35.35 2.50
C SER A 217 14.96 35.05 3.90
N ALA A 218 14.76 33.78 4.26
CA ALA A 218 14.02 33.30 5.44
C ALA A 218 12.56 33.79 5.53
N ALA A 219 12.01 34.33 4.43
CA ALA A 219 10.59 34.65 4.34
C ALA A 219 9.78 33.35 4.33
N ILE A 220 8.91 33.17 5.33
CA ILE A 220 7.91 32.10 5.34
C ILE A 220 6.60 32.69 4.86
N CYS A 221 6.07 32.14 3.78
CA CYS A 221 4.87 32.60 3.10
C CYS A 221 3.84 31.48 3.00
N LYS A 222 2.57 31.85 2.89
CA LYS A 222 1.48 30.93 2.58
C LYS A 222 1.17 30.96 1.09
N VAL A 223 0.95 29.79 0.50
CA VAL A 223 0.48 29.63 -0.88
C VAL A 223 -1.05 29.75 -0.91
N ASP A 224 -1.57 30.85 -1.44
CA ASP A 224 -3.02 31.09 -1.56
C ASP A 224 -3.63 30.37 -2.76
N SER A 225 -2.87 30.23 -3.84
CA SER A 225 -3.32 29.57 -5.07
C SER A 225 -2.14 29.14 -5.93
N VAL A 226 -2.36 28.06 -6.69
CA VAL A 226 -1.44 27.56 -7.71
C VAL A 226 -2.14 27.65 -9.07
N SER A 227 -1.43 28.09 -10.11
CA SER A 227 -1.96 28.17 -11.47
C SER A 227 -2.20 26.78 -12.07
N ALA A 228 -3.03 26.70 -13.12
CA ALA A 228 -3.37 25.45 -13.79
C ALA A 228 -2.16 24.75 -14.46
N ASP A 229 -1.16 25.52 -14.91
CA ASP A 229 0.11 25.02 -15.44
C ASP A 229 1.12 24.66 -14.33
N MET A 230 0.75 24.86 -13.06
CA MET A 230 1.57 24.66 -11.86
C MET A 230 2.83 25.53 -11.77
N ALA A 231 3.05 26.44 -12.73
CA ALA A 231 4.26 27.24 -12.84
C ALA A 231 4.22 28.52 -12.00
N LYS A 232 3.03 28.94 -11.53
CA LYS A 232 2.87 30.15 -10.72
C LYS A 232 2.20 29.83 -9.40
N ILE A 233 2.74 30.40 -8.34
CA ILE A 233 2.18 30.34 -7.00
C ILE A 233 1.92 31.76 -6.49
N LYS A 234 0.75 32.00 -5.90
CA LYS A 234 0.44 33.27 -5.24
C LYS A 234 0.76 33.13 -3.78
N LEU A 235 1.64 34.00 -3.28
CA LEU A 235 2.11 34.03 -1.91
C LEU A 235 1.51 35.21 -1.15
N SER A 236 1.14 34.98 0.10
CA SER A 236 0.74 36.01 1.05
C SER A 236 1.22 35.70 2.46
N GLY A 237 1.04 36.67 3.36
CA GLY A 237 1.39 36.52 4.78
C GLY A 237 2.87 36.27 5.02
N CYS A 238 3.74 36.72 4.10
CA CYS A 238 5.17 36.50 4.21
C CYS A 238 5.76 37.22 5.42
N THR A 239 6.60 36.53 6.21
CA THR A 239 7.30 37.11 7.37
C THR A 239 8.38 38.14 6.99
N ALA A 240 8.81 38.14 5.73
CA ALA A 240 9.75 39.09 5.16
C ALA A 240 9.40 39.37 3.69
N ASN A 241 10.05 40.37 3.10
CA ASN A 241 9.85 40.74 1.70
C ASN A 241 10.29 39.64 0.74
N LEU A 242 9.54 39.49 -0.34
CA LEU A 242 9.88 38.63 -1.47
C LEU A 242 11.04 39.21 -2.29
N SER A 243 11.66 38.36 -3.11
CA SER A 243 12.73 38.74 -4.02
C SER A 243 12.27 38.70 -5.48
N SER A 244 12.55 39.78 -6.21
CA SER A 244 12.39 39.84 -7.67
C SER A 244 13.61 39.33 -8.43
N SER A 245 14.64 38.85 -7.73
CA SER A 245 15.70 38.01 -8.30
C SER A 245 15.32 36.53 -8.14
N VAL A 246 15.98 35.65 -8.90
CA VAL A 246 15.79 34.21 -8.74
C VAL A 246 16.14 33.82 -7.31
N ALA A 247 15.19 33.20 -6.62
CA ALA A 247 15.34 32.65 -5.29
C ALA A 247 14.89 31.18 -5.28
N ASN A 248 15.43 30.40 -4.35
CA ASN A 248 14.91 29.08 -4.05
C ASN A 248 13.78 29.19 -3.03
N TYR A 249 12.82 28.30 -3.21
CA TYR A 249 11.68 28.09 -2.36
C TYR A 249 11.65 26.62 -1.99
N HIS A 250 11.27 26.29 -0.76
CA HIS A 250 11.03 24.92 -0.32
C HIS A 250 9.87 24.92 0.68
N VAL A 251 9.32 23.74 1.00
CA VAL A 251 8.36 23.64 2.11
C VAL A 251 9.05 24.04 3.41
N ALA A 252 8.38 24.82 4.25
CA ALA A 252 9.02 25.43 5.43
C ALA A 252 9.47 24.39 6.47
N LEU A 253 8.73 23.27 6.58
CA LEU A 253 9.10 22.10 7.37
C LEU A 253 8.98 20.84 6.50
N SER A 254 9.87 19.86 6.70
CA SER A 254 9.72 18.54 6.06
C SER A 254 8.44 17.88 6.52
N GLU A 255 7.66 17.38 5.57
CA GLU A 255 6.41 16.68 5.86
C GLU A 255 6.69 15.31 6.48
N SER A 256 5.73 14.86 7.29
CA SER A 256 5.72 13.50 7.85
C SER A 256 5.73 12.45 6.75
N ASP A 257 6.50 11.36 6.91
CA ASP A 257 6.69 10.36 5.83
C ASP A 257 5.42 9.56 5.50
N GLY A 258 4.40 9.61 6.37
CA GLY A 258 3.13 8.91 6.17
C GLY A 258 1.96 9.55 6.91
N LEU A 259 0.77 9.07 6.56
CA LEU A 259 -0.52 9.49 7.11
C LEU A 259 -1.13 8.42 8.03
N ILE A 260 -0.38 7.41 8.43
CA ILE A 260 -0.85 6.33 9.30
C ILE A 260 0.27 6.01 10.27
N VAL A 261 -0.06 5.87 11.54
CA VAL A 261 0.91 5.54 12.59
C VAL A 261 1.34 4.08 12.52
N SER A 262 2.61 3.80 12.81
CA SER A 262 3.08 2.44 13.03
C SER A 262 2.75 1.98 14.46
N LYS A 263 2.73 0.66 14.66
CA LYS A 263 2.40 0.06 15.96
C LYS A 263 3.46 0.33 17.04
N GLU A 264 4.66 0.75 16.66
CA GLU A 264 5.82 0.88 17.57
C GLU A 264 5.80 2.19 18.37
N ASN A 265 5.32 3.27 17.77
CA ASN A 265 5.36 4.61 18.36
C ASN A 265 4.32 5.50 17.67
N THR A 266 3.60 6.30 18.46
CA THR A 266 2.62 7.26 17.94
C THR A 266 3.20 8.37 17.05
N ASN A 267 4.53 8.56 17.04
CA ASN A 267 5.26 9.48 16.16
C ASN A 267 5.90 8.78 14.95
N SER A 268 5.83 7.46 14.85
CA SER A 268 6.38 6.69 13.74
C SER A 268 5.29 6.43 12.70
N TRP A 269 5.64 6.54 11.43
CA TRP A 269 4.73 6.35 10.30
C TRP A 269 4.84 4.94 9.74
N VAL A 270 3.77 4.47 9.10
CA VAL A 270 3.81 3.26 8.28
C VAL A 270 4.61 3.54 7.00
N VAL A 271 5.65 2.74 6.75
CA VAL A 271 6.51 2.83 5.57
C VAL A 271 6.31 1.60 4.69
N ALA A 272 6.26 1.80 3.36
CA ALA A 272 6.16 0.70 2.40
C ALA A 272 7.36 -0.24 2.57
N GLY A 273 7.11 -1.54 2.78
CA GLY A 273 8.16 -2.53 3.01
C GLY A 273 8.93 -2.39 4.34
N GLY A 274 8.50 -1.50 5.25
CA GLY A 274 9.16 -1.28 6.53
C GLY A 274 8.72 -2.25 7.64
N GLY A 275 9.71 -2.85 8.32
CA GLY A 275 9.63 -3.37 9.70
C GLY A 275 8.63 -4.50 10.02
N THR A 276 8.77 -5.08 11.22
CA THR A 276 7.95 -6.22 11.71
C THR A 276 6.54 -5.83 12.16
N THR A 277 6.20 -4.54 12.19
CA THR A 277 4.93 -4.08 12.80
C THR A 277 4.22 -2.97 12.01
N PRO A 278 3.30 -3.33 11.10
CA PRO A 278 2.33 -2.37 10.59
C PRO A 278 1.22 -2.13 11.63
N TYR A 279 0.80 -0.85 11.65
CA TYR A 279 -0.29 -0.14 12.35
C TYR A 279 -1.05 -0.78 13.53
#